data_AF-A0AA85IR98-F1
#
_entry.id   AF-A0AA85IR98-F1
#
_cell.length_a   1.000
_cell.length_b   1.000
_cell.length_c   1.000
_cell.angle_alpha   90.00
_cell.angle_beta   90.00
_cell.angle_gamma   90.00
#
_symmetry.space_group_name_H-M   'P 1'
#
loop_
_entity.id
_entity.type
_entity.pdbx_description
1 polymer ?
#
loop_
_entity_poly.entity_id
_entity_poly.type
_entity_poly.pdbx_seq_one_letter_code
_entity_poly.pdbx_strand_id
1 'polypeptide(L)'
;MVSGSLNIPIIDLENFEDPRFTDSKYVLTSPRSLEACSRLRIPPVDLLYKSRAELLERFKKLPANKIDELYIKSEEQRRDKLSKARLERRRLIRLEDSTKNGSSFADVGYVDEFTKIPQKTSIFTQPSAKNFEENVNNEPSYTKMYTDLMNKLHPNELKRIDLIQKKYQKNKTDYPTTSSSSASINSRSLQNLVLIGQASRPQSATCKRFQQSHSSTSQAQNSERNSTRRASYSSLDKERKFWQRKHTQEQIENDERERIQKSYEEKLNKFEKQKNEILKEKERNITAAHYERERKVRQVQERKQQLGKMLDEYRKELYKAREQSIQRAAERVSSRLSEEQQRLALERRQKQLQVEENTKERQRRESELRKAAELALQQKDEHIRRLIEEKEARIQESRNLALAAERLREEMLRVYNLDSFDKKVHKVTLINHMGLNERI
;
A
#
# COMPACT_ATOMS: atom_id res chain seq x y z
N MET A 1 -13.03 -16.33 50.58
CA MET A 1 -12.56 -16.45 49.20
C MET A 1 -13.21 -15.35 48.38
N VAL A 2 -12.51 -14.25 48.17
CA VAL A 2 -13.04 -13.06 47.49
C VAL A 2 -12.91 -13.29 45.99
N SER A 3 -14.04 -13.50 45.33
CA SER A 3 -14.21 -13.47 43.88
C SER A 3 -13.98 -12.05 43.38
N GLY A 4 -12.72 -11.64 43.32
CA GLY A 4 -12.29 -10.48 42.56
C GLY A 4 -12.53 -10.76 41.09
N SER A 5 -13.60 -10.20 40.53
CA SER A 5 -13.83 -10.11 39.10
C SER A 5 -12.61 -9.42 38.47
N LEU A 6 -11.66 -10.22 38.00
CA LEU A 6 -10.49 -9.76 37.25
C LEU A 6 -11.04 -8.98 36.06
N ASN A 7 -10.90 -7.67 36.11
CA ASN A 7 -11.34 -6.77 35.06
C ASN A 7 -10.36 -6.97 33.89
N ILE A 8 -10.63 -7.96 33.04
CA ILE A 8 -9.76 -8.31 31.92
C ILE A 8 -9.70 -7.09 30.98
N PRO A 9 -8.52 -6.50 30.73
CA PRO A 9 -8.40 -5.34 29.87
C PRO A 9 -8.85 -5.70 28.45
N ILE A 10 -9.62 -4.83 27.82
CA ILE A 10 -10.08 -5.00 26.44
C ILE A 10 -8.95 -4.54 25.51
N ILE A 11 -8.25 -5.52 24.92
CA ILE A 11 -7.13 -5.36 24.02
C ILE A 11 -7.54 -5.88 22.64
N ASP A 12 -7.46 -5.00 21.65
CA ASP A 12 -7.86 -5.21 20.27
C ASP A 12 -6.76 -4.79 19.28
N LEU A 13 -6.95 -5.05 17.99
CA LEU A 13 -5.92 -4.78 16.98
C LEU A 13 -5.63 -3.28 16.77
N GLU A 14 -6.47 -2.39 17.30
CA GLU A 14 -6.29 -0.95 17.18
C GLU A 14 -5.55 -0.37 18.39
N ASN A 15 -5.73 -0.94 19.59
CA ASN A 15 -5.13 -0.46 20.83
C ASN A 15 -4.03 -1.36 21.43
N PHE A 16 -3.74 -2.54 20.86
CA PHE A 16 -2.74 -3.47 21.45
C PHE A 16 -1.29 -2.96 21.47
N GLU A 17 -0.97 -1.91 20.71
CA GLU A 17 0.35 -1.24 20.73
C GLU A 17 0.42 -0.11 21.78
N ASP A 18 -0.65 0.13 22.54
CA ASP A 18 -0.64 1.15 23.60
C ASP A 18 0.32 0.76 24.75
N PRO A 19 1.15 1.68 25.25
CA PRO A 19 2.06 1.43 26.37
C PRO A 19 1.39 0.92 27.66
N ARG A 20 0.07 1.13 27.78
CA ARG A 20 -0.75 0.68 28.91
C ARG A 20 -0.90 -0.84 28.98
N PHE A 21 -0.63 -1.56 27.89
CA PHE A 21 -0.80 -3.00 27.78
C PHE A 21 0.51 -3.76 27.57
N THR A 22 1.67 -3.07 27.58
CA THR A 22 2.98 -3.70 27.33
C THR A 22 3.31 -4.81 28.34
N ASP A 23 2.93 -4.64 29.60
CA ASP A 23 3.14 -5.62 30.68
C ASP A 23 1.89 -6.49 30.93
N SER A 24 0.90 -6.46 30.03
CA SER A 24 -0.32 -7.25 30.17
C SER A 24 -0.04 -8.73 29.93
N LYS A 25 -0.64 -9.60 30.74
CA LYS A 25 -0.60 -11.07 30.57
C LYS A 25 -1.28 -11.54 29.27
N TYR A 26 -2.18 -10.73 28.71
CA TYR A 26 -2.99 -11.09 27.56
C TYR A 26 -2.57 -10.29 26.32
N VAL A 27 -2.50 -10.97 25.16
CA VAL A 27 -2.11 -10.37 23.88
C VAL A 27 -3.28 -9.70 23.18
N LEU A 28 -4.40 -10.41 23.03
CA LEU A 28 -5.66 -9.90 22.49
C LEU A 28 -6.80 -10.51 23.30
N THR A 29 -7.77 -9.68 23.68
CA THR A 29 -8.95 -10.12 24.45
C THR A 29 -10.26 -9.76 23.75
N SER A 30 -10.21 -8.91 22.72
CA SER A 30 -11.37 -8.59 21.90
C SER A 30 -11.77 -9.78 21.01
N PRO A 31 -13.01 -10.32 21.12
CA PRO A 31 -13.47 -11.45 20.31
C PRO A 31 -13.31 -11.22 18.81
N ARG A 32 -13.67 -10.02 18.32
CA ARG A 32 -13.54 -9.65 16.90
C ARG A 32 -12.09 -9.62 16.40
N SER A 33 -11.13 -9.26 17.26
CA SER A 33 -9.71 -9.29 16.91
C SER A 33 -9.18 -10.71 16.84
N LEU A 34 -9.61 -11.57 17.77
CA LEU A 34 -9.26 -12.98 17.78
C LEU A 34 -9.86 -13.71 16.57
N GLU A 35 -11.09 -13.38 16.19
CA GLU A 35 -11.73 -13.93 14.99
C GLU A 35 -10.99 -13.50 13.72
N ALA A 36 -10.61 -12.23 13.58
CA ALA A 36 -9.83 -11.74 12.44
C ALA A 36 -8.48 -12.48 12.30
N CYS A 37 -7.79 -12.68 13.44
CA CYS A 37 -6.53 -13.44 13.48
C CYS A 37 -6.75 -14.91 13.09
N SER A 38 -7.82 -15.53 13.59
CA SER A 38 -8.20 -16.92 13.28
C SER A 38 -8.49 -17.12 11.79
N ARG A 39 -9.28 -16.24 11.16
CA ARG A 39 -9.60 -16.29 9.71
C ARG A 39 -8.34 -16.16 8.84
N LEU A 40 -7.37 -15.36 9.27
CA LEU A 40 -6.10 -15.19 8.56
C LEU A 40 -5.02 -16.21 8.95
N ARG A 41 -5.32 -17.14 9.88
CA ARG A 41 -4.35 -18.08 10.47
C ARG A 41 -3.09 -17.38 11.02
N ILE A 42 -3.25 -16.18 11.57
CA ILE A 42 -2.18 -15.42 12.20
C ILE A 42 -2.28 -15.65 13.71
N PRO A 43 -1.26 -16.22 14.37
CA PRO A 43 -1.26 -16.33 15.81
C PRO A 43 -1.09 -14.93 16.43
N PRO A 44 -1.89 -14.51 17.42
CA PRO A 44 -1.77 -13.19 18.04
C PRO A 44 -0.37 -12.84 18.55
N VAL A 45 0.38 -13.84 19.02
CA VAL A 45 1.76 -13.70 19.51
C VAL A 45 2.72 -13.21 18.41
N ASP A 46 2.45 -13.51 17.14
CA ASP A 46 3.27 -13.05 16.01
C ASP A 46 3.12 -11.55 15.73
N LEU A 47 2.08 -10.90 16.27
CA LEU A 47 1.84 -9.47 16.10
C LEU A 47 2.62 -8.62 17.11
N LEU A 48 3.16 -9.25 18.16
CA LEU A 48 3.94 -8.59 19.19
C LEU A 48 5.29 -8.10 18.64
N TYR A 49 5.66 -6.90 19.05
CA TYR A 49 6.95 -6.32 18.73
C TYR A 49 8.07 -7.13 19.40
N LYS A 50 9.06 -7.55 18.62
CA LYS A 50 10.25 -8.24 19.11
C LYS A 50 11.42 -7.28 19.04
N SER A 51 12.05 -7.02 20.18
CA SER A 51 13.14 -6.07 20.22
C SER A 51 14.38 -6.63 19.52
N ARG A 52 15.24 -5.73 19.02
CA ARG A 52 16.55 -6.11 18.51
C ARG A 52 17.38 -6.90 19.53
N ALA A 53 17.28 -6.54 20.82
CA ALA A 53 17.98 -7.24 21.90
C ALA A 53 17.53 -8.70 22.04
N GLU A 54 16.24 -8.97 21.88
CA GLU A 54 15.68 -10.33 21.92
C GLU A 54 16.19 -11.17 20.73
N LEU A 55 16.30 -10.58 19.55
CA LEU A 55 16.87 -11.25 18.37
C LEU A 55 18.37 -11.51 18.53
N LEU A 56 19.13 -10.57 19.11
CA LEU A 56 20.54 -10.76 19.45
C LEU A 56 20.73 -11.92 20.43
N GLU A 57 19.88 -12.03 21.44
CA GLU A 57 19.94 -13.12 22.41
C GLU A 57 19.60 -14.48 21.78
N ARG A 58 18.63 -14.51 20.86
CA ARG A 58 18.23 -15.73 20.15
C ARG A 58 19.24 -16.18 19.11
N PHE A 59 19.95 -15.26 18.47
CA PHE A 59 20.88 -15.52 17.37
C PHE A 59 22.32 -15.07 17.67
N LYS A 60 22.84 -15.39 18.86
CA LYS A 60 24.21 -15.04 19.32
C LYS A 60 25.34 -15.49 18.38
N LYS A 61 25.08 -16.42 17.45
CA LYS A 61 26.06 -16.97 16.50
C LYS A 61 26.13 -16.23 15.16
N LEU A 62 25.24 -15.28 14.90
CA LEU A 62 25.20 -14.51 13.65
C LEU A 62 25.92 -13.16 13.78
N PRO A 63 26.54 -12.64 12.69
CA PRO A 63 27.12 -11.30 12.70
C PRO A 63 26.03 -10.24 12.86
N ALA A 64 26.35 -9.13 13.54
CA ALA A 64 25.41 -8.07 13.88
C ALA A 64 24.62 -7.53 12.66
N ASN A 65 25.29 -7.34 11.53
CA ASN A 65 24.66 -6.86 10.29
C ASN A 65 23.52 -7.79 9.82
N LYS A 66 23.71 -9.11 9.94
CA LYS A 66 22.69 -10.08 9.55
C LYS A 66 21.53 -10.13 10.54
N ILE A 67 21.76 -9.76 11.79
CA ILE A 67 20.72 -9.62 12.82
C ILE A 67 19.88 -8.37 12.54
N ASP A 68 20.49 -7.29 12.07
CA ASP A 68 19.79 -6.06 11.67
C ASP A 68 18.88 -6.31 10.46
N GLU A 69 19.38 -7.01 9.43
CA GLU A 69 18.56 -7.43 8.29
C GLU A 69 17.37 -8.32 8.72
N LEU A 70 17.61 -9.28 9.61
CA LEU A 70 16.56 -10.15 10.13
C LEU A 70 15.53 -9.38 10.96
N TYR A 71 15.97 -8.41 11.76
CA TYR A 71 15.10 -7.55 12.53
C TYR A 71 14.19 -6.73 11.61
N ILE A 72 14.76 -6.05 10.60
CA ILE A 72 14.01 -5.24 9.62
C ILE A 72 12.97 -6.11 8.92
N LYS A 73 13.39 -7.27 8.40
CA LYS A 73 12.49 -8.21 7.70
C LYS A 73 11.38 -8.74 8.61
N SER A 74 11.70 -9.03 9.88
CA SER A 74 10.72 -9.50 10.84
C SER A 74 9.70 -8.43 11.23
N GLU A 75 10.14 -7.16 11.35
CA GLU A 75 9.24 -6.03 11.62
C GLU A 75 8.35 -5.72 10.43
N GLU A 76 8.86 -5.81 9.20
CA GLU A 76 8.08 -5.66 7.98
C GLU A 76 6.98 -6.73 7.91
N GLN A 77 7.33 -8.00 8.13
CA GLN A 77 6.36 -9.10 8.17
C GLN A 77 5.31 -8.92 9.28
N ARG A 78 5.73 -8.44 10.46
CA ARG A 78 4.81 -8.15 11.57
C ARG A 78 3.82 -7.06 11.18
N ARG A 79 4.30 -5.95 10.60
CA ARG A 79 3.45 -4.83 10.15
C ARG A 79 2.46 -5.26 9.07
N ASP A 80 2.89 -6.09 8.13
CA ASP A 80 2.01 -6.63 7.08
C ASP A 80 0.93 -7.54 7.66
N LYS A 81 1.30 -8.48 8.54
CA LYS A 81 0.34 -9.34 9.26
C LYS A 81 -0.66 -8.50 10.05
N LEU A 82 -0.17 -7.49 10.76
CA LEU A 82 -1.01 -6.60 11.55
C LEU A 82 -1.98 -5.78 10.70
N SER A 83 -1.51 -5.23 9.58
CA SER A 83 -2.34 -4.46 8.64
C SER A 83 -3.48 -5.31 8.09
N LYS A 84 -3.18 -6.55 7.66
CA LYS A 84 -4.18 -7.52 7.20
C LYS A 84 -5.20 -7.85 8.29
N ALA A 85 -4.74 -8.11 9.51
CA ALA A 85 -5.61 -8.39 10.65
C ALA A 85 -6.53 -7.20 10.99
N ARG A 86 -6.00 -5.97 10.99
CA ARG A 86 -6.80 -4.74 11.19
C ARG A 86 -7.86 -4.58 10.11
N LEU A 87 -7.53 -4.89 8.86
CA LEU A 87 -8.48 -4.81 7.75
C LEU A 87 -9.61 -5.85 7.89
N GLU A 88 -9.28 -7.10 8.21
CA GLU A 88 -10.28 -8.14 8.44
C GLU A 88 -11.16 -7.85 9.66
N ARG A 89 -10.61 -7.30 10.75
CA ARG A 89 -11.43 -6.82 11.89
C ARG A 89 -12.46 -5.79 11.44
N ARG A 90 -12.06 -4.78 10.64
CA ARG A 90 -13.00 -3.78 10.12
C ARG A 90 -14.06 -4.41 9.20
N ARG A 91 -13.70 -5.43 8.43
CA ARG A 91 -14.64 -6.19 7.60
C ARG A 91 -15.67 -6.93 8.45
N LEU A 92 -15.24 -7.60 9.52
CA LEU A 92 -16.13 -8.27 10.48
C LEU A 92 -17.14 -7.31 11.11
N ILE A 93 -16.67 -6.14 11.56
CA ILE A 93 -17.53 -5.10 12.14
C ILE A 93 -18.64 -4.70 11.16
N ARG A 94 -18.27 -4.40 9.90
CA ARG A 94 -19.25 -4.02 8.86
C ARG A 94 -20.25 -5.12 8.53
N LEU A 95 -19.82 -6.38 8.50
CA LEU A 95 -20.70 -7.51 8.22
C LEU A 95 -21.73 -7.71 9.33
N GLU A 96 -21.31 -7.57 10.59
CA GLU A 96 -22.19 -7.71 11.75
C GLU A 96 -23.19 -6.56 11.88
N ASP A 97 -22.78 -5.34 11.54
CA ASP A 97 -23.69 -4.19 11.49
C ASP A 97 -24.72 -4.32 10.36
N SER A 98 -24.38 -5.03 9.28
CA SER A 98 -25.30 -5.31 8.17
C SER A 98 -26.32 -6.40 8.53
N THR A 99 -25.93 -7.43 9.28
CA THR A 99 -26.85 -8.50 9.71
C THR A 99 -27.80 -8.06 10.83
N LYS A 100 -27.38 -7.11 11.68
CA LYS A 100 -28.23 -6.56 12.75
C LYS A 100 -29.27 -5.54 12.27
N ASN A 101 -29.04 -4.89 11.13
CA ASN A 101 -29.91 -3.82 10.61
C ASN A 101 -30.96 -4.29 9.59
N GLY A 102 -31.28 -5.60 9.53
CA GLY A 102 -32.49 -6.08 8.86
C GLY A 102 -32.59 -5.74 7.37
N SER A 103 -31.73 -6.33 6.55
CA SER A 103 -31.94 -6.39 5.10
C SER A 103 -31.83 -7.85 4.67
N SER A 104 -33.00 -8.50 4.55
CA SER A 104 -33.14 -9.69 3.74
C SER A 104 -32.92 -9.28 2.29
N PHE A 105 -31.74 -9.56 1.75
CA PHE A 105 -31.59 -9.71 0.32
C PHE A 105 -30.74 -10.93 0.04
N ALA A 106 -31.32 -11.82 -0.75
CA ALA A 106 -30.88 -13.16 -1.05
C ALA A 106 -29.51 -13.19 -1.74
N ASP A 107 -28.81 -14.29 -1.49
CA ASP A 107 -28.19 -15.13 -2.53
C ASP A 107 -27.36 -14.42 -3.61
N VAL A 108 -26.04 -14.37 -3.40
CA VAL A 108 -25.07 -14.50 -4.48
C VAL A 108 -23.88 -15.33 -4.00
N GLY A 109 -23.90 -16.62 -4.36
CA GLY A 109 -22.76 -17.33 -4.93
C GLY A 109 -21.44 -17.27 -4.18
N TYR A 110 -21.27 -18.17 -3.22
CA TYR A 110 -19.97 -18.65 -2.77
C TYR A 110 -19.36 -19.49 -3.90
N VAL A 111 -18.44 -18.90 -4.67
CA VAL A 111 -17.56 -19.65 -5.58
C VAL A 111 -16.17 -19.69 -4.95
N ASP A 112 -15.83 -20.89 -4.49
CA ASP A 112 -14.55 -21.29 -3.96
C ASP A 112 -13.58 -21.48 -5.14
N GLU A 113 -12.70 -20.50 -5.39
CA GLU A 113 -11.69 -20.59 -6.46
C GLU A 113 -10.34 -19.99 -6.01
N PHE A 114 -9.74 -20.58 -4.98
CA PHE A 114 -8.32 -20.40 -4.65
C PHE A 114 -7.64 -21.73 -4.28
N THR A 115 -7.71 -22.72 -5.18
CA THR A 115 -6.73 -23.81 -5.20
C THR A 115 -6.39 -24.21 -6.64
N LYS A 116 -5.29 -23.65 -7.16
CA LYS A 116 -4.42 -24.26 -8.20
C LYS A 116 -3.18 -23.38 -8.40
N ILE A 117 -2.16 -23.68 -7.62
CA ILE A 117 -0.77 -23.28 -7.90
C ILE A 117 -0.22 -24.35 -8.85
N PRO A 118 0.18 -24.03 -10.09
CA PRO A 118 0.99 -24.94 -10.88
C PRO A 118 2.45 -24.81 -10.45
N GLN A 119 2.98 -25.89 -9.87
CA GLN A 119 4.42 -26.08 -9.71
C GLN A 119 5.06 -26.18 -11.09
N LYS A 120 5.85 -25.17 -11.47
CA LYS A 120 6.82 -25.28 -12.56
C LYS A 120 8.22 -25.30 -11.96
N THR A 121 8.82 -26.48 -12.05
CA THR A 121 10.24 -26.72 -11.94
C THR A 121 10.99 -25.92 -13.00
N SER A 122 11.98 -25.13 -12.58
CA SER A 122 12.97 -24.54 -13.46
C SER A 122 14.30 -24.54 -12.74
N ILE A 123 15.11 -25.52 -13.13
CA ILE A 123 16.56 -25.56 -12.97
C ILE A 123 17.10 -24.35 -13.74
N PHE A 124 17.79 -23.43 -13.07
CA PHE A 124 18.67 -22.50 -13.78
C PHE A 124 19.95 -22.22 -12.99
N THR A 125 21.02 -22.42 -13.73
CA THR A 125 22.44 -22.47 -13.37
C THR A 125 22.98 -21.06 -13.12
N GLN A 126 23.88 -20.95 -12.14
CA GLN A 126 24.63 -19.72 -11.87
C GLN A 126 25.57 -19.36 -13.04
N PRO A 127 25.87 -18.05 -13.19
CA PRO A 127 27.23 -17.66 -13.51
C PRO A 127 27.78 -16.62 -12.53
N SER A 128 28.86 -17.03 -11.85
CA SER A 128 30.15 -16.34 -11.80
C SER A 128 30.14 -14.81 -11.68
N ALA A 129 30.37 -14.34 -10.46
CA ALA A 129 30.73 -12.97 -10.13
C ALA A 129 32.11 -12.57 -10.70
N LYS A 130 32.18 -11.43 -11.40
CA LYS A 130 33.37 -10.60 -11.52
C LYS A 130 32.98 -9.11 -11.48
N ASN A 131 33.51 -8.44 -10.47
CA ASN A 131 33.99 -7.05 -10.41
C ASN A 131 33.10 -5.94 -10.99
N PHE A 132 32.45 -5.19 -10.10
CA PHE A 132 32.21 -3.76 -10.28
C PHE A 132 32.13 -3.11 -8.88
N GLU A 133 33.30 -2.88 -8.29
CA GLU A 133 33.45 -1.81 -7.29
C GLU A 133 33.57 -0.52 -8.08
N GLU A 134 32.59 0.38 -7.95
CA GLU A 134 32.81 1.80 -7.71
C GLU A 134 31.46 2.53 -7.72
N ASN A 135 31.32 3.45 -6.75
CA ASN A 135 30.51 4.66 -6.83
C ASN A 135 29.02 4.59 -6.43
N VAL A 136 28.74 4.51 -5.12
CA VAL A 136 27.52 5.11 -4.52
C VAL A 136 27.84 5.71 -3.15
N ASN A 137 28.48 6.87 -3.14
CA ASN A 137 28.41 7.82 -2.02
C ASN A 137 27.77 9.09 -2.58
N ASN A 138 26.44 9.22 -2.50
CA ASN A 138 25.70 10.48 -2.60
C ASN A 138 24.21 10.25 -2.28
N GLU A 139 23.91 9.88 -1.04
CA GLU A 139 22.59 10.11 -0.45
C GLU A 139 22.59 11.55 0.10
N PRO A 140 21.76 12.47 -0.43
CA PRO A 140 21.68 13.82 0.12
C PRO A 140 20.99 13.75 1.47
N SER A 141 21.79 13.87 2.54
CA SER A 141 21.32 14.02 3.91
C SER A 141 20.13 14.98 3.97
N TYR A 142 19.03 14.55 4.58
CA TYR A 142 17.78 15.31 4.75
C TYR A 142 17.99 16.74 5.26
N THR A 143 19.10 16.98 5.94
CA THR A 143 19.53 18.31 6.39
C THR A 143 19.77 19.28 5.22
N LYS A 144 20.39 18.82 4.12
CA LYS A 144 20.64 19.66 2.92
C LYS A 144 19.34 20.01 2.19
N MET A 145 18.41 19.06 2.08
CA MET A 145 17.09 19.33 1.47
C MET A 145 16.29 20.35 2.28
N TYR A 146 16.35 20.26 3.62
CA TYR A 146 15.67 21.21 4.49
C TYR A 146 16.27 22.63 4.38
N THR A 147 17.61 22.75 4.35
CA THR A 147 18.27 24.06 4.18
C THR A 147 17.97 24.68 2.82
N ASP A 148 17.96 23.89 1.74
CA ASP A 148 17.63 24.39 0.40
C ASP A 148 16.18 24.83 0.28
N LEU A 149 15.26 24.17 0.99
CA LEU A 149 13.85 24.57 1.03
C LEU A 149 13.69 25.90 1.78
N MET A 150 14.41 26.06 2.89
CA MET A 150 14.37 27.28 3.71
C MET A 150 14.98 28.49 2.99
N ASN A 151 16.00 28.27 2.16
CA ASN A 151 16.64 29.32 1.36
C ASN A 151 15.79 29.77 0.15
N LYS A 152 14.82 28.95 -0.29
CA LYS A 152 13.91 29.25 -1.40
C LYS A 152 12.62 29.96 -0.96
N LEU A 153 12.34 30.03 0.34
CA LEU A 153 11.15 30.69 0.88
C LEU A 153 11.34 32.21 0.91
N HIS A 154 10.28 32.93 0.54
CA HIS A 154 10.31 34.40 0.52
C HIS A 154 10.47 34.94 1.96
N PRO A 155 11.20 36.06 2.20
CA PRO A 155 11.47 36.58 3.55
C PRO A 155 10.22 36.79 4.42
N ASN A 156 9.07 37.06 3.80
CA ASN A 156 7.79 37.22 4.51
C ASN A 156 7.18 35.88 4.99
N GLU A 157 7.46 34.78 4.29
CA GLU A 157 7.01 33.45 4.70
C GLU A 157 7.86 32.93 5.87
N LEU A 158 9.16 33.22 5.86
CA LEU A 158 10.05 32.96 7.00
C LEU A 158 9.59 33.70 8.26
N LYS A 159 9.21 34.98 8.14
CA LYS A 159 8.61 35.74 9.26
C LYS A 159 7.30 35.13 9.76
N ARG A 160 6.47 34.59 8.85
CA ARG A 160 5.20 33.94 9.20
C ARG A 160 5.42 32.62 9.93
N ILE A 161 6.41 31.81 9.50
CA ILE A 161 6.80 30.56 10.13
C ILE A 161 7.37 30.83 11.54
N ASP A 162 8.25 31.82 11.69
CA ASP A 162 8.80 32.23 12.99
C ASP A 162 7.70 32.72 13.95
N LEU A 163 6.71 33.47 13.44
CA LEU A 163 5.56 33.92 14.25
C LEU A 163 4.68 32.76 14.72
N ILE A 164 4.49 31.73 13.89
CA ILE A 164 3.74 30.52 14.24
C ILE A 164 4.50 29.71 15.30
N GLN A 165 5.83 29.57 15.14
CA GLN A 165 6.67 28.86 16.09
C GLN A 165 6.72 29.56 17.45
N LYS A 166 6.83 30.89 17.48
CA LYS A 166 6.72 31.70 18.70
C LYS A 166 5.36 31.58 19.38
N LYS A 167 4.25 31.57 18.61
CA LYS A 167 2.91 31.33 19.17
C LYS A 167 2.79 29.93 19.76
N TYR A 168 3.37 28.93 19.12
CA TYR A 168 3.35 27.55 19.61
C TYR A 168 4.14 27.39 20.91
N GLN A 169 5.30 28.04 21.02
CA GLN A 169 6.10 28.03 22.25
C GLN A 169 5.43 28.80 23.38
N LYS A 170 4.81 29.95 23.09
CA LYS A 170 4.07 30.74 24.08
C LYS A 170 2.87 29.98 24.65
N ASN A 171 2.16 29.23 23.81
CA ASN A 171 1.06 28.37 24.26
C ASN A 171 1.53 27.13 25.04
N LYS A 172 2.82 26.77 24.96
CA LYS A 172 3.42 25.65 25.71
C LYS A 172 3.86 26.04 27.12
N THR A 173 4.08 27.34 27.38
CA THR A 173 4.53 27.84 28.69
C THR A 173 3.39 28.19 29.67
N ASP A 174 2.13 28.20 29.22
CA ASP A 174 0.98 28.65 30.04
C ASP A 174 0.26 27.52 30.80
N TYR A 175 0.87 26.33 30.92
CA TYR A 175 0.34 25.25 31.77
C TYR A 175 1.35 24.89 32.87
N PRO A 176 1.08 25.21 34.15
CA PRO A 176 1.89 24.72 35.25
C PRO A 176 1.69 23.22 35.42
N THR A 177 2.81 22.51 35.55
CA THR A 177 2.88 21.08 35.80
C THR A 177 2.43 20.80 37.24
N THR A 178 1.22 20.24 37.41
CA THR A 178 0.84 19.56 38.66
C THR A 178 0.51 18.11 38.37
N SER A 179 1.25 17.27 39.06
CA SER A 179 1.12 15.83 39.21
C SER A 179 -0.26 15.36 39.68
N SER A 180 -0.53 14.10 39.32
CA SER A 180 -1.43 13.13 39.96
C SER A 180 -2.92 13.10 39.59
N SER A 181 -3.27 11.93 39.05
CA SER A 181 -4.41 11.09 39.42
C SER A 181 -5.84 11.42 38.96
N SER A 182 -6.30 10.46 38.16
CA SER A 182 -7.61 9.80 38.21
C SER A 182 -8.77 10.32 37.34
N ALA A 183 -9.30 9.34 36.62
CA ALA A 183 -10.69 9.14 36.23
C ALA A 183 -11.26 9.93 35.03
N SER A 184 -11.41 9.17 33.94
CA SER A 184 -12.69 8.84 33.30
C SER A 184 -13.54 9.98 32.74
N ILE A 185 -13.61 10.06 31.40
CA ILE A 185 -14.80 10.58 30.71
C ILE A 185 -15.11 9.70 29.49
N ASN A 186 -16.18 8.92 29.62
CA ASN A 186 -16.99 8.47 28.50
C ASN A 186 -17.86 9.63 27.99
N SER A 187 -17.91 9.74 26.66
CA SER A 187 -19.04 10.17 25.82
C SER A 187 -20.25 10.85 26.48
N ARG A 188 -20.41 12.15 26.21
CA ARG A 188 -21.72 12.84 26.14
C ARG A 188 -21.67 13.77 24.93
N SER A 189 -22.43 13.43 23.88
CA SER A 189 -23.77 14.00 23.61
C SER A 189 -23.69 15.46 23.20
N LEU A 190 -23.88 15.68 21.90
CA LEU A 190 -24.00 16.97 21.22
C LEU A 190 -25.32 17.65 21.60
N GLN A 191 -25.34 18.32 22.75
CA GLN A 191 -26.29 19.38 23.06
C GLN A 191 -25.51 20.44 23.83
N ASN A 192 -25.10 21.51 23.15
CA ASN A 192 -24.85 22.84 23.73
C ASN A 192 -24.25 23.77 22.66
N LEU A 193 -25.11 24.58 22.03
CA LEU A 193 -24.69 25.87 21.47
C LEU A 193 -25.84 26.88 21.56
N VAL A 194 -26.19 27.23 22.79
CA VAL A 194 -27.00 28.40 23.12
C VAL A 194 -26.35 29.07 24.33
N LEU A 195 -26.37 30.41 24.34
CA LEU A 195 -25.88 31.37 25.34
C LEU A 195 -24.40 31.78 25.25
N ILE A 196 -24.16 32.88 24.52
CA ILE A 196 -23.25 33.94 24.96
C ILE A 196 -24.09 35.21 25.08
N GLY A 197 -24.15 35.75 26.29
CA GLY A 197 -24.91 36.95 26.64
C GLY A 197 -24.89 37.17 28.15
N GLN A 198 -23.70 37.12 28.75
CA GLN A 198 -23.51 37.58 30.12
C GLN A 198 -23.29 39.10 30.11
N ALA A 199 -24.20 39.83 30.74
CA ALA A 199 -23.92 41.14 31.30
C ALA A 199 -24.60 41.25 32.67
N SER A 200 -23.74 41.31 33.69
CA SER A 200 -23.90 42.10 34.93
C SER A 200 -25.22 41.98 35.71
N ARG A 201 -25.21 41.13 36.74
CA ARG A 201 -25.97 41.34 37.98
C ARG A 201 -25.18 42.27 38.91
N PRO A 202 -25.78 43.32 39.51
CA PRO A 202 -25.32 43.83 40.78
C PRO A 202 -25.97 43.05 41.94
N GLN A 203 -25.15 42.84 42.96
CA GLN A 203 -25.55 42.35 44.27
C GLN A 203 -26.32 43.40 45.06
N SER A 204 -26.89 42.93 46.18
CA SER A 204 -27.34 43.66 47.37
C SER A 204 -28.76 44.22 47.35
N ALA A 205 -29.64 43.58 48.13
CA ALA A 205 -30.14 44.15 49.37
C ALA A 205 -31.08 43.14 50.06
N THR A 206 -30.55 42.50 51.09
CA THR A 206 -31.31 41.96 52.23
C THR A 206 -32.33 42.99 52.71
N CYS A 207 -33.63 42.68 52.68
CA CYS A 207 -34.61 43.38 53.50
C CYS A 207 -35.35 42.39 54.39
N LYS A 208 -35.24 42.67 55.69
CA LYS A 208 -35.66 41.84 56.81
C LYS A 208 -37.18 41.80 56.91
N ARG A 209 -37.66 40.59 57.16
CA ARG A 209 -38.95 40.26 57.76
C ARG A 209 -39.07 41.01 59.09
N PHE A 210 -39.90 42.04 59.17
CA PHE A 210 -40.30 42.69 60.42
C PHE A 210 -41.77 42.37 60.69
N GLN A 211 -41.98 41.51 61.68
CA GLN A 211 -43.21 41.44 62.45
C GLN A 211 -43.20 42.63 63.40
N GLN A 212 -44.25 43.44 63.40
CA GLN A 212 -44.59 44.33 64.51
C GLN A 212 -46.10 44.28 64.73
N SER A 213 -46.45 43.56 65.78
CA SER A 213 -47.63 43.74 66.62
C SER A 213 -47.51 45.04 67.42
N HIS A 214 -48.55 45.87 67.43
CA HIS A 214 -49.03 46.78 68.51
C HIS A 214 -50.34 47.41 68.00
N SER A 215 -51.53 47.04 68.47
CA SER A 215 -52.21 47.40 69.73
C SER A 215 -52.58 48.89 69.86
N SER A 216 -53.84 49.22 69.55
CA SER A 216 -54.65 50.28 70.17
C SER A 216 -56.08 50.16 69.61
N THR A 217 -57.04 49.57 70.34
CA THR A 217 -57.78 50.17 71.46
C THR A 217 -58.54 51.43 71.04
N SER A 218 -59.82 51.26 70.68
CA SER A 218 -60.86 52.24 70.98
C SER A 218 -62.21 51.55 70.97
N GLN A 219 -62.62 51.15 72.18
CA GLN A 219 -64.02 50.97 72.55
C GLN A 219 -64.78 52.24 72.18
N ALA A 220 -65.89 52.09 71.48
CA ALA A 220 -66.97 53.06 71.50
C ALA A 220 -68.24 52.29 71.86
N GLN A 221 -68.46 52.18 73.16
CA GLN A 221 -69.81 52.00 73.69
C GLN A 221 -70.64 53.17 73.17
N ASN A 222 -71.80 52.89 72.57
CA ASN A 222 -72.87 53.88 72.54
C ASN A 222 -74.20 53.18 72.74
N SER A 223 -74.81 53.58 73.85
CA SER A 223 -76.14 53.31 74.34
C SER A 223 -77.23 53.45 73.28
N GLU A 224 -77.95 52.36 73.02
CA GLU A 224 -79.33 52.46 72.53
C GLU A 224 -80.24 52.76 73.73
N ARG A 225 -80.42 54.05 74.00
CA ARG A 225 -81.52 54.54 74.82
C ARG A 225 -82.72 54.80 73.92
N ASN A 226 -83.81 54.12 74.25
CA ASN A 226 -85.18 54.46 73.90
C ASN A 226 -85.41 55.97 73.76
N SER A 227 -85.92 56.39 72.61
CA SER A 227 -86.63 57.66 72.45
C SER A 227 -87.63 57.52 71.30
N THR A 228 -88.80 56.99 71.65
CA THR A 228 -90.06 57.25 70.97
C THR A 228 -90.27 58.76 70.87
N ARG A 229 -90.01 59.34 69.69
CA ARG A 229 -90.39 60.72 69.36
C ARG A 229 -91.24 60.72 68.10
N ARG A 230 -92.50 61.10 68.31
CA ARG A 230 -93.51 61.56 67.36
C ARG A 230 -92.92 61.97 66.00
N ALA A 231 -93.28 61.21 64.97
CA ALA A 231 -93.19 61.64 63.58
C ALA A 231 -94.07 62.90 63.39
N SER A 232 -93.41 64.05 63.40
CA SER A 232 -93.95 65.29 62.85
C SER A 232 -93.69 65.27 61.33
N TYR A 233 -94.71 65.62 60.54
CA TYR A 233 -94.68 65.65 59.07
C TYR A 233 -93.60 66.56 58.46
N SER A 234 -92.80 67.28 59.27
CA SER A 234 -91.62 68.05 58.87
C SER A 234 -90.32 67.22 58.79
N SER A 235 -90.30 66.01 59.34
CA SER A 235 -89.11 65.13 59.41
C SER A 235 -88.83 64.37 58.10
N LEU A 236 -89.87 64.01 57.36
CA LEU A 236 -89.75 63.25 56.09
C LEU A 236 -89.05 64.06 54.98
N ASP A 237 -89.17 65.39 55.01
CA ASP A 237 -88.54 66.27 54.01
C ASP A 237 -87.03 66.44 54.27
N LYS A 238 -86.61 66.45 55.54
CA LYS A 238 -85.18 66.45 55.91
C LYS A 238 -84.51 65.11 55.62
N GLU A 239 -85.24 64.02 55.84
CA GLU A 239 -84.80 62.66 55.50
C GLU A 239 -84.71 62.45 53.98
N ARG A 240 -85.69 62.92 53.21
CA ARG A 240 -85.62 62.93 51.74
C ARG A 240 -84.42 63.72 51.22
N LYS A 241 -84.15 64.91 51.78
CA LYS A 241 -82.97 65.75 51.45
C LYS A 241 -81.65 65.13 51.91
N PHE A 242 -81.65 64.32 52.96
CA PHE A 242 -80.49 63.54 53.38
C PHE A 242 -80.20 62.41 52.40
N TRP A 243 -81.22 61.61 52.04
CA TRP A 243 -81.08 60.54 51.06
C TRP A 243 -80.71 61.05 49.67
N GLN A 244 -81.21 62.21 49.24
CA GLN A 244 -80.76 62.86 48.00
C GLN A 244 -79.28 63.25 48.04
N ARG A 245 -78.80 63.82 49.16
CA ARG A 245 -77.37 64.16 49.33
C ARG A 245 -76.49 62.92 49.40
N LYS A 246 -76.94 61.87 50.07
CA LYS A 246 -76.24 60.59 50.14
C LYS A 246 -76.15 59.93 48.76
N HIS A 247 -77.25 59.91 48.01
CA HIS A 247 -77.28 59.34 46.67
C HIS A 247 -76.40 60.13 45.68
N THR A 248 -76.40 61.46 45.76
CA THR A 248 -75.51 62.29 44.95
C THR A 248 -74.04 62.10 45.33
N GLN A 249 -73.74 61.94 46.63
CA GLN A 249 -72.38 61.65 47.09
C GLN A 249 -71.91 60.25 46.66
N GLU A 250 -72.75 59.23 46.77
CA GLU A 250 -72.45 57.87 46.27
C GLU A 250 -72.26 57.85 44.74
N GLN A 251 -73.00 58.68 44.00
CA GLN A 251 -72.78 58.87 42.56
C GLN A 251 -71.41 59.49 42.29
N ILE A 252 -71.03 60.55 43.00
CA ILE A 252 -69.72 61.18 42.84
C ILE A 252 -68.60 60.18 43.15
N GLU A 253 -68.72 59.43 44.25
CA GLU A 253 -67.72 58.41 44.62
C GLU A 253 -67.64 57.27 43.58
N ASN A 254 -68.77 56.83 43.02
CA ASN A 254 -68.77 55.84 41.94
C ASN A 254 -68.15 56.38 40.66
N ASP A 255 -68.47 57.62 40.28
CA ASP A 255 -67.85 58.28 39.13
C ASP A 255 -66.33 58.42 39.32
N GLU A 256 -65.87 58.73 40.53
CA GLU A 256 -64.44 58.78 40.86
C GLU A 256 -63.79 57.39 40.79
N ARG A 257 -64.44 56.35 41.34
CA ARG A 257 -63.97 54.96 41.22
C ARG A 257 -63.85 54.52 39.77
N GLU A 258 -64.86 54.82 38.94
CA GLU A 258 -64.83 54.52 37.52
C GLU A 258 -63.72 55.27 36.78
N ARG A 259 -63.49 56.56 37.09
CA ARG A 259 -62.39 57.33 36.48
C ARG A 259 -61.03 56.74 36.82
N ILE A 260 -60.82 56.35 38.09
CA ILE A 260 -59.57 55.72 38.53
C ILE A 260 -59.39 54.37 37.83
N GLN A 261 -60.45 53.57 37.74
CA GLN A 261 -60.42 52.28 37.05
C GLN A 261 -60.10 52.43 35.56
N LYS A 262 -60.79 53.34 34.85
CA LYS A 262 -60.52 53.65 33.44
C LYS A 262 -59.07 54.10 33.23
N SER A 263 -58.55 54.99 34.09
CA SER A 263 -57.14 55.41 34.06
C SER A 263 -56.17 54.23 34.27
N TYR A 264 -56.50 53.27 35.14
CA TYR A 264 -55.67 52.10 35.38
C TYR A 264 -55.70 51.13 34.18
N GLU A 265 -56.87 50.87 33.62
CA GLU A 265 -57.04 50.04 32.41
C GLU A 265 -56.33 50.65 31.20
N GLU A 266 -56.39 51.97 31.02
CA GLU A 266 -55.63 52.65 29.97
C GLU A 266 -54.12 52.51 30.14
N LYS A 267 -53.61 52.61 31.38
CA LYS A 267 -52.18 52.37 31.66
C LYS A 267 -51.81 50.92 31.35
N LEU A 268 -52.62 49.95 31.78
CA LEU A 268 -52.40 48.53 31.50
C LEU A 268 -52.36 48.27 29.98
N ASN A 269 -53.32 48.80 29.23
CA ASN A 269 -53.38 48.70 27.78
C ASN A 269 -52.16 49.34 27.10
N LYS A 270 -51.65 50.48 27.61
CA LYS A 270 -50.42 51.10 27.10
C LYS A 270 -49.20 50.22 27.35
N PHE A 271 -49.07 49.65 28.54
CA PHE A 271 -47.98 48.72 28.87
C PHE A 271 -48.04 47.45 28.01
N GLU A 272 -49.24 46.91 27.79
CA GLU A 272 -49.42 45.72 26.96
C GLU A 272 -49.08 45.99 25.49
N LYS A 273 -49.49 47.15 24.96
CA LYS A 273 -49.08 47.59 23.62
C LYS A 273 -47.56 47.72 23.50
N GLN A 274 -46.90 48.39 24.43
CA GLN A 274 -45.43 48.50 24.44
C GLN A 274 -44.74 47.13 24.52
N LYS A 275 -45.22 46.24 25.40
CA LYS A 275 -44.69 44.87 25.50
C LYS A 275 -44.83 44.12 24.17
N ASN A 276 -45.97 44.23 23.52
CA ASN A 276 -46.23 43.57 22.24
C ASN A 276 -45.38 44.16 21.11
N GLU A 277 -45.13 45.47 21.10
CA GLU A 277 -44.21 46.11 20.16
C GLU A 277 -42.77 45.61 20.33
N ILE A 278 -42.28 45.54 21.58
CA ILE A 278 -40.94 45.00 21.89
C ILE A 278 -40.82 43.53 21.44
N LEU A 279 -41.86 42.72 21.65
CA LEU A 279 -41.87 41.32 21.21
C LEU A 279 -41.83 41.21 19.68
N LYS A 280 -42.63 42.01 18.97
CA LYS A 280 -42.60 42.05 17.50
C LYS A 280 -41.25 42.50 16.96
N GLU A 281 -40.63 43.50 17.58
CA GLU A 281 -39.29 43.95 17.19
C GLU A 281 -38.23 42.88 17.43
N LYS A 282 -38.27 42.19 18.58
CA LYS A 282 -37.39 41.05 18.86
C LYS A 282 -37.57 39.93 17.84
N GLU A 283 -38.79 39.60 17.46
CA GLU A 283 -39.10 38.58 16.46
C GLU A 283 -38.55 38.96 15.07
N ARG A 284 -38.71 40.22 14.66
CA ARG A 284 -38.11 40.75 13.42
C ARG A 284 -36.58 40.64 13.45
N ASN A 285 -35.95 41.01 14.56
CA ASN A 285 -34.50 40.96 14.71
C ASN A 285 -33.97 39.52 14.69
N ILE A 286 -34.65 38.57 15.34
CA ILE A 286 -34.30 37.15 15.30
C ILE A 286 -34.41 36.61 13.87
N THR A 287 -35.50 36.94 13.19
CA THR A 287 -35.75 36.52 11.80
C THR A 287 -34.69 37.09 10.85
N ALA A 288 -34.38 38.39 10.95
CA ALA A 288 -33.34 39.02 10.15
C ALA A 288 -31.96 38.40 10.40
N ALA A 289 -31.59 38.18 11.67
CA ALA A 289 -30.34 37.53 12.04
C ALA A 289 -30.26 36.07 11.58
N HIS A 290 -31.39 35.36 11.50
CA HIS A 290 -31.45 34.02 10.91
C HIS A 290 -31.15 34.06 9.41
N TYR A 291 -31.84 34.94 8.66
CA TYR A 291 -31.62 35.11 7.23
C TYR A 291 -30.17 35.52 6.90
N GLU A 292 -29.57 36.42 7.67
CA GLU A 292 -28.16 36.78 7.46
C GLU A 292 -27.20 35.60 7.70
N ARG A 293 -27.44 34.81 8.75
CA ARG A 293 -26.65 33.62 9.03
C ARG A 293 -26.77 32.60 7.90
N GLU A 294 -27.98 32.33 7.42
CA GLU A 294 -28.19 31.44 6.28
C GLU A 294 -27.48 31.93 5.02
N ARG A 295 -27.56 33.23 4.72
CA ARG A 295 -26.86 33.83 3.57
C ARG A 295 -25.36 33.61 3.65
N LYS A 296 -24.76 33.84 4.83
CA LYS A 296 -23.33 33.61 5.06
C LYS A 296 -22.96 32.13 4.91
N VAL A 297 -23.79 31.22 5.42
CA VAL A 297 -23.59 29.77 5.26
C VAL A 297 -23.62 29.37 3.79
N ARG A 298 -24.58 29.87 2.99
CA ARG A 298 -24.65 29.61 1.54
C ARG A 298 -23.39 30.09 0.82
N GLN A 299 -22.93 31.31 1.10
CA GLN A 299 -21.69 31.85 0.50
C GLN A 299 -20.45 31.01 0.84
N VAL A 300 -20.33 30.55 2.10
CA VAL A 300 -19.24 29.66 2.51
C VAL A 300 -19.33 28.31 1.79
N GLN A 301 -20.54 27.77 1.63
CA GLN A 301 -20.77 26.51 0.95
C GLN A 301 -20.44 26.59 -0.55
N GLU A 302 -20.82 27.68 -1.22
CA GLU A 302 -20.48 27.96 -2.62
C GLU A 302 -18.95 28.05 -2.81
N ARG A 303 -18.25 28.80 -1.95
CA ARG A 303 -16.78 28.87 -1.97
C ARG A 303 -16.13 27.51 -1.75
N LYS A 304 -16.67 26.72 -0.81
CA LYS A 304 -16.20 25.35 -0.56
C LYS A 304 -16.39 24.46 -1.79
N GLN A 305 -17.52 24.58 -2.48
CA GLN A 305 -17.78 23.84 -3.72
C GLN A 305 -16.83 24.26 -4.84
N GLN A 306 -16.60 25.57 -5.01
CA GLN A 306 -15.63 26.09 -6.00
C GLN A 306 -14.22 25.56 -5.73
N LEU A 307 -13.76 25.62 -4.47
CA LEU A 307 -12.46 25.08 -4.09
C LEU A 307 -12.38 23.56 -4.30
N GLY A 308 -13.47 22.84 -4.02
CA GLY A 308 -13.58 21.41 -4.31
C GLY A 308 -13.39 21.11 -5.80
N LYS A 309 -14.08 21.84 -6.68
CA LYS A 309 -13.94 21.70 -8.14
C LYS A 309 -12.50 21.95 -8.60
N MET A 310 -11.88 23.04 -8.11
CA MET A 310 -10.48 23.36 -8.42
C MET A 310 -9.51 22.25 -7.97
N LEU A 311 -9.72 21.68 -6.78
CA LEU A 311 -8.89 20.57 -6.29
C LEU A 311 -9.07 19.30 -7.12
N ASP A 312 -10.29 19.00 -7.55
CA ASP A 312 -10.56 17.83 -8.39
C ASP A 312 -10.01 18.01 -9.82
N GLU A 313 -10.02 19.21 -10.36
CA GLU A 313 -9.35 19.56 -11.62
C GLU A 313 -7.83 19.38 -11.50
N TYR A 314 -7.22 19.93 -10.46
CA TYR A 314 -5.78 19.76 -10.21
C TYR A 314 -5.39 18.28 -10.03
N ARG A 315 -6.21 17.50 -9.34
CA ARG A 315 -6.02 16.04 -9.23
C ARG A 315 -6.07 15.37 -10.60
N LYS A 316 -7.07 15.71 -11.44
CA LYS A 316 -7.17 15.17 -12.80
C LYS A 316 -5.95 15.51 -13.66
N GLU A 317 -5.43 16.73 -13.55
CA GLU A 317 -4.22 17.15 -14.25
C GLU A 317 -2.99 16.35 -13.80
N LEU A 318 -2.82 16.15 -12.49
CA LEU A 318 -1.75 15.30 -11.95
C LEU A 318 -1.85 13.86 -12.45
N TYR A 319 -3.06 13.30 -12.49
CA TYR A 319 -3.27 11.95 -13.05
C TYR A 319 -2.89 11.88 -14.53
N LYS A 320 -3.33 12.84 -15.34
CA LYS A 320 -2.96 12.92 -16.77
C LYS A 320 -1.45 13.06 -16.97
N ALA A 321 -0.79 13.91 -16.19
CA ALA A 321 0.65 14.11 -16.27
C ALA A 321 1.42 12.82 -15.89
N ARG A 322 0.97 12.12 -14.85
CA ARG A 322 1.51 10.82 -14.43
C ARG A 322 1.32 9.77 -15.53
N GLU A 323 0.12 9.69 -16.09
CA GLU A 323 -0.22 8.74 -17.15
C GLU A 323 0.65 8.97 -18.40
N GLN A 324 0.82 10.23 -18.84
CA GLN A 324 1.73 10.58 -19.93
C GLN A 324 3.18 10.21 -19.62
N SER A 325 3.64 10.40 -18.38
CA SER A 325 4.99 9.99 -17.99
C SER A 325 5.16 8.47 -18.07
N ILE A 326 4.15 7.70 -17.66
CA ILE A 326 4.15 6.24 -17.74
C ILE A 326 4.14 5.79 -19.20
N GLN A 327 3.31 6.40 -20.04
CA GLN A 327 3.25 6.11 -21.47
C GLN A 327 4.60 6.36 -22.15
N ARG A 328 5.23 7.53 -21.94
CA ARG A 328 6.56 7.83 -22.49
C ARG A 328 7.63 6.85 -21.99
N ALA A 329 7.55 6.42 -20.73
CA ALA A 329 8.47 5.42 -20.20
C ALA A 329 8.26 4.05 -20.86
N ALA A 330 7.01 3.63 -21.04
CA ALA A 330 6.65 2.39 -21.73
C ALA A 330 7.09 2.40 -23.20
N GLU A 331 6.89 3.51 -23.91
CA GLU A 331 7.37 3.69 -25.29
C GLU A 331 8.89 3.54 -25.38
N ARG A 332 9.65 4.19 -24.48
CA ARG A 332 11.12 4.05 -24.43
C ARG A 332 11.56 2.61 -24.20
N VAL A 333 10.88 1.88 -23.31
CA VAL A 333 11.17 0.47 -23.06
C VAL A 333 10.83 -0.38 -24.29
N SER A 334 9.70 -0.13 -24.94
CA SER A 334 9.28 -0.82 -26.16
C SER A 334 10.25 -0.59 -27.32
N SER A 335 10.66 0.65 -27.56
CA SER A 335 11.67 1.00 -28.58
C SER A 335 13.00 0.28 -28.32
N ARG A 336 13.51 0.33 -27.08
CA ARG A 336 14.75 -0.38 -26.72
C ARG A 336 14.64 -1.89 -26.92
N LEU A 337 13.52 -2.49 -26.53
CA LEU A 337 13.28 -3.92 -26.71
C LEU A 337 13.25 -4.29 -28.20
N SER A 338 12.60 -3.46 -29.04
CA SER A 338 12.54 -3.67 -30.48
C SER A 338 13.91 -3.54 -31.14
N GLU A 339 14.68 -2.50 -30.77
CA GLU A 339 16.07 -2.31 -31.23
C GLU A 339 16.97 -3.49 -30.84
N GLU A 340 16.84 -3.98 -29.60
CA GLU A 340 17.59 -5.13 -29.13
C GLU A 340 17.21 -6.41 -29.89
N GLN A 341 15.92 -6.64 -30.14
CA GLN A 341 15.46 -7.74 -30.97
C GLN A 341 16.01 -7.68 -32.40
N GLN A 342 16.02 -6.50 -33.02
CA GLN A 342 16.60 -6.29 -34.34
C GLN A 342 18.11 -6.55 -34.33
N ARG A 343 18.83 -6.04 -33.32
CA ARG A 343 20.27 -6.28 -33.16
C ARG A 343 20.59 -7.76 -33.02
N LEU A 344 19.84 -8.49 -32.19
CA LEU A 344 20.00 -9.93 -32.02
C LEU A 344 19.68 -10.70 -33.31
N ALA A 345 18.67 -10.27 -34.07
CA ALA A 345 18.34 -10.87 -35.36
C ALA A 345 19.47 -10.68 -36.39
N LEU A 346 20.05 -9.48 -36.44
CA LEU A 346 21.20 -9.19 -37.30
C LEU A 346 22.43 -10.00 -36.88
N GLU A 347 22.72 -10.08 -35.59
CA GLU A 347 23.83 -10.88 -35.06
C GLU A 347 23.67 -12.38 -35.41
N ARG A 348 22.45 -12.93 -35.27
CA ARG A 348 22.15 -14.31 -35.68
C ARG A 348 22.38 -14.52 -37.17
N ARG A 349 21.92 -13.59 -38.02
CA ARG A 349 22.12 -13.66 -39.47
C ARG A 349 23.60 -13.60 -39.83
N GLN A 350 24.38 -12.73 -39.18
CA GLN A 350 25.81 -12.63 -39.39
C GLN A 350 26.53 -13.92 -38.98
N LYS A 351 26.19 -14.49 -37.82
CA LYS A 351 26.74 -15.79 -37.38
C LYS A 351 26.40 -16.91 -38.35
N GLN A 352 25.19 -16.93 -38.90
CA GLN A 352 24.81 -17.92 -39.93
C GLN A 352 25.67 -17.79 -41.19
N LEU A 353 25.86 -16.57 -41.70
CA LEU A 353 26.72 -16.33 -42.86
C LEU A 353 28.17 -16.76 -42.58
N GLN A 354 28.69 -16.46 -41.40
CA GLN A 354 30.05 -16.87 -41.01
C GLN A 354 30.18 -18.39 -40.92
N VAL A 355 29.18 -19.09 -40.39
CA VAL A 355 29.16 -20.56 -40.36
C VAL A 355 29.12 -21.12 -41.78
N GLU A 356 28.31 -20.54 -42.67
CA GLU A 356 28.23 -20.97 -44.08
C GLU A 356 29.55 -20.74 -44.84
N GLU A 357 30.22 -19.62 -44.58
CA GLU A 357 31.53 -19.35 -45.17
C GLU A 357 32.59 -20.34 -44.67
N ASN A 358 32.62 -20.58 -43.35
CA ASN A 358 33.52 -21.55 -42.72
C ASN A 358 33.27 -22.98 -43.22
N THR A 359 32.01 -23.38 -43.47
CA THR A 359 31.71 -24.70 -44.02
C THR A 359 32.15 -24.82 -45.48
N LYS A 360 31.94 -23.78 -46.30
CA LYS A 360 32.46 -23.75 -47.69
C LYS A 360 33.98 -23.82 -47.72
N GLU A 361 34.67 -23.08 -46.85
CA GLU A 361 36.12 -23.12 -46.76
C GLU A 361 36.62 -24.50 -46.31
N ARG A 362 35.96 -25.11 -45.33
CA ARG A 362 36.25 -26.49 -44.90
C ARG A 362 36.08 -27.48 -46.06
N GLN A 363 35.00 -27.38 -46.83
CA GLN A 363 34.77 -28.23 -48.00
C GLN A 363 35.84 -28.04 -49.08
N ARG A 364 36.29 -26.80 -49.32
CA ARG A 364 37.41 -26.53 -50.24
C ARG A 364 38.68 -27.22 -49.79
N ARG A 365 39.10 -27.04 -48.53
CA ARG A 365 40.27 -27.73 -47.96
C ARG A 365 40.13 -29.25 -48.04
N GLU A 366 38.97 -29.79 -47.75
CA GLU A 366 38.71 -31.23 -47.86
C GLU A 366 38.82 -31.72 -49.32
N SER A 367 38.32 -30.95 -50.29
CA SER A 367 38.43 -31.28 -51.71
C SER A 367 39.87 -31.24 -52.22
N GLU A 368 40.68 -30.28 -51.74
CA GLU A 368 42.10 -30.18 -52.06
C GLU A 368 42.88 -31.36 -51.47
N LEU A 369 42.60 -31.72 -50.21
CA LEU A 369 43.18 -32.90 -49.56
C LEU A 369 42.81 -34.19 -50.31
N ARG A 370 41.56 -34.33 -50.76
CA ARG A 370 41.12 -35.48 -51.58
C ARG A 370 41.90 -35.56 -52.89
N LYS A 371 42.05 -34.44 -53.62
CA LYS A 371 42.82 -34.39 -54.87
C LYS A 371 44.31 -34.70 -54.64
N ALA A 372 44.90 -34.18 -53.58
CA ALA A 372 46.29 -34.46 -53.24
C ALA A 372 46.50 -35.95 -52.90
N ALA A 373 45.57 -36.55 -52.15
CA ALA A 373 45.60 -37.98 -51.85
C ALA A 373 45.44 -38.84 -53.12
N GLU A 374 44.54 -38.46 -54.04
CA GLU A 374 44.37 -39.12 -55.33
C GLU A 374 45.65 -39.08 -56.17
N LEU A 375 46.30 -37.91 -56.27
CA LEU A 375 47.56 -37.77 -56.99
C LEU A 375 48.68 -38.60 -56.34
N ALA A 376 48.75 -38.65 -55.01
CA ALA A 376 49.70 -39.49 -54.30
C ALA A 376 49.46 -41.00 -54.55
N LEU A 377 48.20 -41.43 -54.67
CA LEU A 377 47.86 -42.80 -55.08
C LEU A 377 48.30 -43.08 -56.52
N GLN A 378 48.04 -42.16 -57.45
CA GLN A 378 48.47 -42.30 -58.85
C GLN A 378 49.99 -42.42 -58.97
N GLN A 379 50.76 -41.62 -58.22
CA GLN A 379 52.22 -41.72 -58.19
C GLN A 379 52.70 -43.07 -57.65
N LYS A 380 52.04 -43.61 -56.62
CA LYS A 380 52.33 -44.95 -56.09
C LYS A 380 52.03 -46.03 -57.13
N ASP A 381 50.89 -45.95 -57.82
CA ASP A 381 50.51 -46.90 -58.86
C ASP A 381 51.48 -46.86 -60.05
N GLU A 382 51.91 -45.67 -60.47
CA GLU A 382 52.96 -45.52 -61.49
C GLU A 382 54.30 -46.10 -61.04
N HIS A 383 54.67 -45.92 -59.77
CA HIS A 383 55.89 -46.51 -59.24
C HIS A 383 55.81 -48.04 -59.20
N ILE A 384 54.67 -48.59 -58.79
CA ILE A 384 54.42 -50.04 -58.82
C ILE A 384 54.47 -50.56 -60.26
N ARG A 385 53.86 -49.86 -61.22
CA ARG A 385 53.94 -50.21 -62.65
C ARG A 385 55.39 -50.25 -63.14
N ARG A 386 56.19 -49.23 -62.85
CA ARG A 386 57.62 -49.20 -63.19
C ARG A 386 58.40 -50.36 -62.57
N LEU A 387 58.13 -50.71 -61.32
CA LEU A 387 58.77 -51.86 -60.66
C LEU A 387 58.37 -53.20 -61.29
N ILE A 388 57.11 -53.35 -61.74
CA ILE A 388 56.65 -54.54 -62.46
C ILE A 388 57.37 -54.65 -63.80
N GLU A 389 57.40 -53.56 -64.58
CA GLU A 389 58.10 -53.50 -65.87
C GLU A 389 59.60 -53.82 -65.73
N GLU A 390 60.27 -53.26 -64.72
CA GLU A 390 61.68 -53.56 -64.45
C GLU A 390 61.89 -55.04 -64.07
N LYS A 391 61.01 -55.61 -63.23
CA LYS A 391 61.06 -57.04 -62.90
C LYS A 391 60.85 -57.91 -64.14
N GLU A 392 59.88 -57.58 -64.99
CA GLU A 392 59.63 -58.28 -66.24
C GLU A 392 60.81 -58.19 -67.20
N ALA A 393 61.42 -57.01 -67.34
CA ALA A 393 62.63 -56.82 -68.12
C ALA A 393 63.79 -57.68 -67.61
N ARG A 394 64.06 -57.69 -66.30
CA ARG A 394 65.08 -58.56 -65.69
C ARG A 394 64.77 -60.05 -65.87
N ILE A 395 63.50 -60.44 -65.74
CA ILE A 395 63.06 -61.82 -66.04
C ILE A 395 63.34 -62.14 -67.50
N GLN A 396 63.09 -61.22 -68.43
CA GLN A 396 63.33 -61.40 -69.85
C GLN A 396 64.83 -61.47 -70.18
N GLU A 397 65.66 -60.64 -69.57
CA GLU A 397 67.12 -60.72 -69.67
C GLU A 397 67.64 -62.07 -69.16
N SER A 398 67.15 -62.53 -68.00
CA SER A 398 67.50 -63.85 -67.45
C SER A 398 67.08 -64.99 -68.39
N ARG A 399 65.88 -64.91 -68.99
CA ARG A 399 65.42 -65.86 -70.02
C ARG A 399 66.33 -65.84 -71.26
N ASN A 400 66.68 -64.66 -71.76
CA ASN A 400 67.56 -64.51 -72.92
C ASN A 400 68.96 -65.07 -72.65
N LEU A 401 69.51 -64.81 -71.45
CA LEU A 401 70.80 -65.36 -71.01
C LEU A 401 70.74 -66.89 -70.90
N ALA A 402 69.67 -67.44 -70.35
CA ALA A 402 69.46 -68.88 -70.27
C ALA A 402 69.42 -69.51 -71.68
N LEU A 403 68.69 -68.91 -72.62
CA LEU A 403 68.65 -69.34 -74.02
C LEU A 403 70.02 -69.23 -74.71
N ALA A 404 70.78 -68.16 -74.45
CA ALA A 404 72.14 -68.01 -74.99
C ALA A 404 73.10 -69.07 -74.42
N ALA A 405 73.01 -69.36 -73.12
CA ALA A 405 73.78 -70.41 -72.48
C ALA A 405 73.41 -71.80 -73.00
N GLU A 406 72.12 -72.05 -73.29
CA GLU A 406 71.63 -73.26 -73.93
C GLU A 406 72.19 -73.43 -75.34
N ARG A 407 72.13 -72.39 -76.19
CA ARG A 407 72.75 -72.39 -77.52
C ARG A 407 74.26 -72.67 -77.46
N LEU A 408 74.98 -72.04 -76.53
CA LEU A 408 76.40 -72.28 -76.34
C LEU A 408 76.68 -73.73 -75.92
N ARG A 409 75.85 -74.31 -75.05
CA ARG A 409 75.94 -75.74 -74.68
C ARG A 409 75.71 -76.64 -75.89
N GLU A 410 74.68 -76.37 -76.69
CA GLU A 410 74.40 -77.12 -77.92
C GLU A 410 75.55 -77.01 -78.94
N GLU A 411 76.13 -75.82 -79.09
CA GLU A 411 77.28 -75.57 -79.96
C GLU A 411 78.54 -76.29 -79.45
N MET A 412 78.82 -76.25 -78.15
CA MET A 412 79.89 -77.04 -77.53
C MET A 412 79.71 -78.54 -77.73
N LEU A 413 78.49 -79.05 -77.56
CA LEU A 413 78.16 -80.46 -77.83
C LEU A 413 78.42 -80.79 -79.31
N ARG A 414 78.10 -79.88 -80.23
CA ARG A 414 78.31 -80.04 -81.68
C ARG A 414 79.80 -79.98 -82.07
N VAL A 415 80.56 -79.00 -81.59
CA VAL A 415 81.97 -78.77 -81.96
C VAL A 415 82.88 -79.88 -81.40
N TYR A 416 82.63 -80.36 -80.19
CA TYR A 416 83.48 -81.35 -79.54
C TYR A 416 83.00 -82.81 -79.75
N ASN A 417 81.97 -83.07 -80.58
CA ASN A 417 81.33 -84.38 -80.74
C ASN A 417 81.01 -85.06 -79.39
N LEU A 418 80.69 -84.26 -78.38
CA LEU A 418 80.30 -84.75 -77.07
C LEU A 418 78.82 -85.13 -77.21
N ASP A 419 78.57 -86.39 -77.57
CA ASP A 419 77.21 -86.93 -77.49
C ASP A 419 76.70 -86.69 -76.05
N SER A 420 75.50 -86.11 -75.93
CA SER A 420 74.78 -86.01 -74.65
C SER A 420 74.85 -87.38 -73.96
N PHE A 421 75.00 -87.40 -72.63
CA PHE A 421 75.05 -88.65 -71.88
C PHE A 421 73.90 -89.59 -72.26
N ASP A 422 72.69 -89.06 -72.45
CA ASP A 422 71.54 -89.83 -72.91
C ASP A 422 71.70 -90.38 -74.33
N LYS A 423 72.34 -89.64 -75.25
CA LYS A 423 72.68 -90.13 -76.59
C LYS A 423 73.77 -91.20 -76.54
N LYS A 424 74.78 -91.08 -75.67
CA LYS A 424 75.78 -92.12 -75.44
C LYS A 424 75.15 -93.38 -74.84
N VAL A 425 74.26 -93.22 -73.87
CA VAL A 425 73.49 -94.31 -73.28
C VAL A 425 72.60 -94.95 -74.35
N HIS A 426 71.84 -94.19 -75.14
CA HIS A 426 71.02 -94.73 -76.23
C HIS A 426 71.86 -95.43 -77.30
N LYS A 427 73.05 -94.91 -77.63
CA LYS A 427 74.00 -95.53 -78.55
C LYS A 427 74.55 -96.84 -77.98
N VAL A 428 74.86 -96.89 -76.68
CA VAL A 428 75.24 -98.14 -75.98
C VAL A 428 74.07 -99.13 -75.95
N THR A 429 72.85 -98.68 -75.69
CA THR A 429 71.64 -99.52 -75.73
C THR A 429 71.38 -100.04 -77.14
N LEU A 430 71.56 -99.23 -78.19
CA LEU A 430 71.46 -99.64 -79.60
C LEU A 430 72.59 -100.62 -79.98
N ILE A 431 73.83 -100.37 -79.56
CA ILE A 431 74.97 -101.29 -79.77
C ILE A 431 74.68 -102.64 -79.11
N ASN A 432 74.12 -102.64 -77.89
CA ASN A 432 73.68 -103.86 -77.21
C ASN A 432 72.49 -104.55 -77.91
N HIS A 433 71.55 -103.79 -78.50
CA HIS A 433 70.42 -104.35 -79.25
C HIS A 433 70.79 -104.89 -80.64
N MET A 434 71.80 -104.31 -81.31
CA MET A 434 72.25 -104.73 -82.64
C MET A 434 73.39 -105.76 -82.62
N GLY A 435 73.84 -106.21 -81.44
CA GLY A 435 74.77 -107.34 -81.30
C GLY A 435 76.20 -107.08 -81.80
N LEU A 436 76.62 -105.81 -81.91
CA LEU A 436 77.93 -105.41 -82.45
C LEU A 436 79.02 -105.21 -81.36
N ASN A 437 79.05 -106.08 -80.35
CA ASN A 437 80.17 -106.17 -79.39
C ASN A 437 80.97 -107.45 -79.67
N GLU A 438 81.75 -107.46 -80.76
CA GLU A 438 82.85 -108.41 -80.93
C GLU A 438 84.15 -107.81 -80.39
N ARG A 439 84.48 -108.22 -79.17
CA ARG A 439 85.81 -108.37 -78.57
C ARG A 439 86.76 -107.16 -78.64
N ILE A 440 86.71 -106.33 -77.61
CA ILE A 440 87.83 -105.86 -76.74
C ILE A 440 87.29 -104.85 -75.74
#